data_AF-A0A375YMC9-F1
#
_entry.id   AF-A0A375YMC9-F1
#
_cell.length_a   1.000
_cell.length_b   1.000
_cell.length_c   1.000
_cell.angle_alpha   90.00
_cell.angle_beta   90.00
_cell.angle_gamma   90.00
#
_symmetry.space_group_name_H-M   'P 1'
#
loop_
_entity.id
_entity.type
_entity.pdbx_description
1 polymer ?
#
loop_
_entity_poly.entity_id
_entity_poly.type
_entity_poly.pdbx_seq_one_letter_code
_entity_poly.pdbx_strand_id
1 'polypeptide(L)'
;MAVGVVAVAPMTLVVVGVAAVLLVCGRMVYRGRDRFIPNLYSRDISVYEAAYRTFIADSLTSLRDRKIPGHTLLWEASRLPAPSRDTADELLLDLGVWIGWSTRLTAEASGRRVYGFDTFTGLVEDWQIDDHVVINSGTFSLAEPLARQLMRDTGVALEDGVPSALGRDVQFVKGSTYDTLAPFLAARPDVPIRLFHMDLDTYESCLHALETCKDRFVEGSILVFDEYLVTNGEMRAFYEFQEKYGLEWRYRAWGLEAMEMNVRMVRSPVKRLWYYTDWISRYWLRGDGRFVWQFVDKRFWRFWLGAPAGDIAFMLGAAGQRKSVSLEITGLGRLGE
;
A
#
# COMPACT_ATOMS: atom_id res chain seq x y z
N MET A 1 -37.02 28.41 -22.87
CA MET A 1 -35.73 27.99 -22.27
C MET A 1 -35.39 26.57 -22.69
N ALA A 2 -34.96 26.36 -23.94
CA ALA A 2 -34.56 25.03 -24.44
C ALA A 2 -33.60 25.14 -25.65
N VAL A 3 -32.66 26.09 -25.61
CA VAL A 3 -31.66 26.29 -26.68
C VAL A 3 -30.22 26.15 -26.17
N GLY A 4 -30.00 26.11 -24.85
CA GLY A 4 -28.66 26.04 -24.25
C GLY A 4 -28.05 24.64 -24.11
N VAL A 5 -28.83 23.56 -24.24
CA VAL A 5 -28.34 22.19 -23.95
C VAL A 5 -27.79 21.48 -25.19
N VAL A 6 -28.20 21.89 -26.41
CA VAL A 6 -27.89 21.16 -27.65
C VAL A 6 -26.57 21.61 -28.31
N ALA A 7 -26.12 22.85 -28.09
CA ALA A 7 -24.87 23.38 -28.67
C ALA A 7 -23.60 23.10 -27.83
N VAL A 8 -23.77 22.72 -26.56
CA VAL A 8 -22.64 22.47 -25.64
C VAL A 8 -21.94 21.14 -25.99
N ALA A 9 -22.69 20.09 -26.29
CA ALA A 9 -22.14 18.78 -26.64
C ALA A 9 -21.16 18.78 -27.84
N PRO A 10 -21.46 19.41 -29.00
CA PRO A 10 -20.53 19.45 -30.13
C PRO A 10 -19.29 20.31 -29.88
N MET A 11 -19.40 21.44 -29.18
CA MET A 11 -18.20 22.23 -28.81
C MET A 11 -17.32 21.48 -27.81
N THR A 12 -17.90 20.82 -26.81
CA THR A 12 -17.15 20.00 -25.86
C THR A 12 -16.42 18.86 -26.57
N LEU A 13 -17.07 18.19 -27.53
CA LEU A 13 -16.44 17.14 -28.34
C LEU A 13 -15.28 17.67 -29.19
N VAL A 14 -15.43 18.85 -29.80
CA VAL A 14 -14.36 19.49 -30.57
C VAL A 14 -13.18 19.85 -29.67
N VAL A 15 -13.42 20.45 -28.51
CA VAL A 15 -12.36 20.81 -27.54
C VAL A 15 -11.63 19.56 -27.04
N VAL A 16 -12.36 18.50 -26.68
CA VAL A 16 -11.77 17.21 -26.27
C VAL A 16 -10.97 16.59 -27.42
N GLY A 17 -11.49 16.63 -28.65
CA GLY A 17 -10.81 16.13 -29.84
C GLY A 17 -9.50 16.87 -30.13
N VAL A 18 -9.51 18.20 -30.07
CA VAL A 18 -8.30 19.03 -30.22
C VAL A 18 -7.29 18.73 -29.11
N ALA A 19 -7.73 18.63 -27.85
CA ALA A 19 -6.86 18.29 -26.73
C ALA A 19 -6.23 16.89 -26.90
N ALA A 20 -6.99 15.91 -27.37
CA ALA A 20 -6.48 14.57 -27.65
C ALA A 20 -5.43 14.57 -28.76
N VAL A 21 -5.67 15.30 -29.86
CA VAL A 21 -4.69 15.45 -30.95
C VAL A 21 -3.42 16.13 -30.46
N LEU A 22 -3.53 17.22 -29.69
CA LEU A 22 -2.38 17.91 -29.12
C LEU A 22 -1.58 16.99 -28.18
N LEU A 23 -2.24 16.16 -27.38
CA LEU A 23 -1.59 15.18 -26.52
C LEU A 23 -0.82 14.13 -27.35
N VAL A 24 -1.42 13.60 -28.41
CA VAL A 24 -0.76 12.64 -29.32
C VAL A 24 0.46 13.27 -30.00
N CYS A 25 0.31 14.47 -30.57
CA CYS A 25 1.43 15.21 -31.17
C CYS A 25 2.54 15.51 -30.14
N GLY A 26 2.15 15.93 -28.93
CA GLY A 26 3.07 16.16 -27.82
C GLY A 26 3.87 14.91 -27.47
N ARG A 27 3.21 13.74 -27.38
CA ARG A 27 3.85 12.44 -27.14
C ARG A 27 4.83 12.03 -28.25
N MET A 28 4.55 12.38 -29.51
CA MET A 28 5.46 12.08 -30.63
C MET A 28 6.78 12.84 -30.52
N VAL A 29 6.75 14.08 -30.05
CA VAL A 29 7.93 14.96 -29.96
C VAL A 29 8.62 14.90 -28.59
N TYR A 30 7.93 14.39 -27.55
CA TYR A 30 8.47 14.30 -26.19
C TYR A 30 9.60 13.27 -26.09
N ARG A 31 10.78 13.74 -25.62
CA ARG A 31 12.02 12.94 -25.55
C ARG A 31 12.24 12.22 -24.21
N GLY A 32 11.48 12.56 -23.16
CA GLY A 32 11.66 12.00 -21.81
C GLY A 32 10.84 10.73 -21.54
N ARG A 33 10.80 9.79 -22.51
CA ARG A 33 9.98 8.58 -22.38
C ARG A 33 10.49 7.65 -21.27
N ASP A 34 9.56 6.93 -20.66
CA ASP A 34 9.82 5.83 -19.71
C ASP A 34 10.55 6.25 -18.41
N ARG A 35 10.37 7.52 -18.00
CA ARG A 35 11.02 8.09 -16.81
C ARG A 35 10.13 8.16 -15.57
N PHE A 36 8.85 7.84 -15.68
CA PHE A 36 7.85 8.13 -14.65
C PHE A 36 6.91 6.96 -14.46
N ILE A 37 6.63 6.63 -13.20
CA ILE A 37 5.80 5.49 -12.80
C ILE A 37 4.33 5.91 -12.61
N PRO A 38 3.39 5.03 -12.98
CA PRO A 38 2.02 5.02 -12.51
C PRO A 38 1.86 4.94 -10.98
N ASN A 39 1.17 5.91 -10.40
CA ASN A 39 0.87 6.10 -8.98
C ASN A 39 2.08 6.57 -8.17
N LEU A 40 1.83 7.58 -7.32
CA LEU A 40 2.83 8.45 -6.69
C LEU A 40 3.65 9.33 -7.65
N TYR A 41 2.97 10.38 -8.11
CA TYR A 41 3.53 11.70 -8.43
C TYR A 41 4.87 11.71 -9.19
N SER A 42 4.95 11.06 -10.34
CA SER A 42 5.95 11.39 -11.38
C SER A 42 7.39 11.50 -10.87
N ARG A 43 7.77 10.66 -9.90
CA ARG A 43 9.17 10.63 -9.50
C ARG A 43 9.98 10.21 -10.71
N ASP A 44 11.00 11.00 -11.02
CA ASP A 44 11.89 10.70 -12.13
C ASP A 44 12.75 9.51 -11.74
N ILE A 45 12.42 8.33 -12.25
CA ILE A 45 13.11 7.10 -11.87
C ILE A 45 14.55 7.08 -12.34
N SER A 46 14.99 8.04 -13.17
CA SER A 46 16.40 8.18 -13.56
C SER A 46 17.34 8.47 -12.38
N VAL A 47 16.80 8.83 -11.21
CA VAL A 47 17.58 8.92 -9.98
C VAL A 47 18.04 7.56 -9.47
N TYR A 48 17.38 6.48 -9.91
CA TYR A 48 17.70 5.11 -9.52
C TYR A 48 18.64 4.43 -10.52
N GLU A 49 19.33 3.41 -10.03
CA GLU A 49 20.20 2.57 -10.85
C GLU A 49 19.43 1.80 -11.92
N ALA A 50 20.14 1.39 -12.99
CA ALA A 50 19.53 0.73 -14.14
C ALA A 50 18.80 -0.59 -13.78
N ALA A 51 19.36 -1.37 -12.87
CA ALA A 51 18.76 -2.62 -12.41
C ALA A 51 17.41 -2.36 -11.73
N TYR A 52 17.37 -1.44 -10.76
CA TYR A 52 16.13 -1.12 -10.04
C TYR A 52 15.06 -0.48 -10.95
N ARG A 53 15.45 0.35 -11.94
CA ARG A 53 14.50 0.87 -12.94
C ARG A 53 13.87 -0.24 -13.78
N THR A 54 14.65 -1.27 -14.12
CA THR A 54 14.15 -2.43 -14.87
C THR A 54 13.18 -3.22 -14.00
N PHE A 55 13.54 -3.46 -12.74
CA PHE A 55 12.67 -4.08 -11.75
C PHE A 55 11.32 -3.36 -11.64
N ILE A 56 11.32 -2.04 -11.45
CA ILE A 56 10.10 -1.22 -11.43
C ILE A 56 9.22 -1.47 -12.67
N ALA A 57 9.80 -1.43 -13.87
CA ALA A 57 9.06 -1.57 -15.12
C ALA A 57 8.44 -2.97 -15.26
N ASP A 58 9.19 -4.00 -14.88
CA ASP A 58 8.75 -5.40 -14.89
C ASP A 58 7.65 -5.64 -13.84
N SER A 59 7.76 -5.01 -12.67
CA SER A 59 6.77 -5.05 -11.60
C SER A 59 5.44 -4.46 -12.07
N LEU A 60 5.46 -3.24 -12.62
CA LEU A 60 4.24 -2.61 -13.15
C LEU A 60 3.60 -3.44 -14.26
N THR A 61 4.41 -4.00 -15.16
CA THR A 61 3.92 -4.87 -16.23
C THR A 61 3.25 -6.11 -15.66
N SER A 62 3.86 -6.74 -14.65
CA SER A 62 3.33 -7.93 -14.00
C SER A 62 2.03 -7.67 -13.21
N LEU A 63 1.90 -6.50 -12.59
CA LEU A 63 0.75 -6.19 -11.74
C LEU A 63 -0.53 -5.87 -12.52
N ARG A 64 -0.44 -5.46 -13.79
CA ARG A 64 -1.59 -5.10 -14.65
C ARG A 64 -2.68 -6.17 -14.68
N ASP A 65 -2.29 -7.44 -14.79
CA ASP A 65 -3.22 -8.57 -14.92
C ASP A 65 -3.59 -9.20 -13.56
N ARG A 66 -3.13 -8.61 -12.45
CA ARG A 66 -3.32 -9.12 -11.09
C ARG A 66 -4.22 -8.24 -10.24
N LYS A 67 -4.95 -7.32 -10.88
CA LYS A 67 -5.86 -6.41 -10.19
C LYS A 67 -7.00 -7.18 -9.53
N ILE A 68 -7.23 -6.92 -8.25
CA ILE A 68 -8.38 -7.40 -7.49
C ILE A 68 -9.34 -6.25 -7.14
N PRO A 69 -10.63 -6.55 -6.89
CA PRO A 69 -11.59 -5.51 -6.52
C PRO A 69 -11.47 -5.02 -5.07
N GLY A 70 -10.89 -5.85 -4.18
CA GLY A 70 -10.87 -5.62 -2.73
C GLY A 70 -9.50 -5.25 -2.17
N HIS A 71 -9.36 -5.39 -0.86
CA HIS A 71 -8.11 -5.19 -0.15
C HIS A 71 -7.19 -6.40 -0.30
N THR A 72 -5.93 -6.15 -0.62
CA THR A 72 -4.94 -7.21 -0.87
C THR A 72 -4.71 -8.06 0.37
N LEU A 73 -4.56 -7.44 1.54
CA LEU A 73 -4.38 -8.15 2.81
C LEU A 73 -5.51 -9.15 3.10
N LEU A 74 -6.77 -8.70 3.03
CA LEU A 74 -7.93 -9.57 3.29
C LEU A 74 -8.13 -10.61 2.19
N TRP A 75 -7.76 -10.28 0.95
CA TRP A 75 -7.80 -11.21 -0.18
C TRP A 75 -6.86 -12.40 0.06
N GLU A 76 -5.63 -12.16 0.50
CA GLU A 76 -4.68 -13.23 0.80
C GLU A 76 -5.03 -13.95 2.10
N ALA A 77 -5.39 -13.22 3.16
CA ALA A 77 -5.76 -13.80 4.45
C ALA A 77 -6.92 -14.81 4.33
N SER A 78 -7.96 -14.47 3.54
CA SER A 78 -9.11 -15.36 3.28
C SER A 78 -8.82 -16.57 2.40
N ARG A 79 -7.63 -16.63 1.78
CA ARG A 79 -7.18 -17.72 0.89
C ARG A 79 -6.08 -18.56 1.50
N LEU A 80 -5.66 -18.25 2.73
CA LEU A 80 -4.75 -19.11 3.46
C LEU A 80 -5.38 -20.51 3.62
N PRO A 81 -4.61 -21.58 3.44
CA PRO A 81 -5.08 -22.93 3.76
C PRO A 81 -5.60 -22.98 5.18
N ALA A 82 -6.65 -23.77 5.40
CA ALA A 82 -7.13 -24.04 6.75
C ALA A 82 -5.97 -24.59 7.60
N PRO A 83 -5.84 -24.16 8.86
CA PRO A 83 -4.79 -24.65 9.74
C PRO A 83 -4.84 -26.18 9.84
N SER A 84 -3.70 -26.81 9.60
CA SER A 84 -3.48 -28.23 9.84
C SER A 84 -2.70 -28.40 11.15
N ARG A 85 -2.52 -29.63 11.63
CA ARG A 85 -1.70 -29.87 12.83
C ARG A 85 -0.28 -29.33 12.68
N ASP A 86 0.26 -29.33 11.47
CA ASP A 86 1.64 -28.91 11.18
C ASP A 86 1.75 -27.41 10.89
N THR A 87 0.62 -26.74 10.63
CA THR A 87 0.56 -25.31 10.27
C THR A 87 -0.28 -24.48 11.24
N ALA A 88 -0.72 -25.06 12.35
CA ALA A 88 -1.56 -24.40 13.35
C ALA A 88 -0.86 -23.18 13.97
N ASP A 89 0.47 -23.27 14.13
CA ASP A 89 1.25 -22.28 14.85
C ASP A 89 1.91 -21.24 13.94
N GLU A 90 1.82 -21.34 12.60
CA GLU A 90 2.52 -20.37 11.74
C GLU A 90 1.99 -18.94 11.99
N LEU A 91 2.91 -17.99 11.89
CA LEU A 91 2.68 -16.60 12.26
C LEU A 91 2.00 -15.82 11.13
N LEU A 92 1.00 -15.03 11.52
CA LEU A 92 0.45 -13.96 10.70
C LEU A 92 0.84 -12.64 11.38
N LEU A 93 1.71 -11.87 10.72
CA LEU A 93 2.24 -10.62 11.23
C LEU A 93 1.63 -9.44 10.48
N ASP A 94 1.24 -8.40 11.23
CA ASP A 94 0.74 -7.13 10.73
C ASP A 94 1.60 -6.00 11.31
N LEU A 95 2.43 -5.37 10.47
CA LEU A 95 3.44 -4.41 10.89
C LEU A 95 3.02 -2.99 10.49
N GLY A 96 2.74 -2.15 11.48
CA GLY A 96 2.05 -0.87 11.28
C GLY A 96 0.55 -1.12 11.25
N VAL A 97 -0.14 -0.82 12.35
CA VAL A 97 -1.56 -1.22 12.53
C VAL A 97 -2.47 -0.05 12.87
N TRP A 98 -1.91 1.04 13.37
CA TRP A 98 -2.62 2.22 13.83
C TRP A 98 -3.74 1.88 14.85
N ILE A 99 -5.02 2.07 14.49
CA ILE A 99 -6.17 1.71 15.36
C ILE A 99 -6.52 0.22 15.29
N GLY A 100 -5.81 -0.57 14.48
CA GLY A 100 -5.76 -2.04 14.47
C GLY A 100 -6.81 -2.75 13.61
N TRP A 101 -7.53 -2.05 12.72
CA TRP A 101 -8.59 -2.70 11.93
C TRP A 101 -8.05 -3.66 10.87
N SER A 102 -6.89 -3.38 10.28
CA SER A 102 -6.16 -4.35 9.44
C SER A 102 -5.96 -5.68 10.17
N THR A 103 -5.43 -5.62 11.39
CA THR A 103 -5.12 -6.80 12.22
C THR A 103 -6.37 -7.60 12.54
N ARG A 104 -7.43 -6.92 13.01
CA ARG A 104 -8.70 -7.56 13.41
C ARG A 104 -9.41 -8.22 12.22
N LEU A 105 -9.48 -7.52 11.10
CA LEU A 105 -10.12 -8.05 9.90
C LEU A 105 -9.31 -9.19 9.27
N THR A 106 -7.98 -9.15 9.38
CA THR A 106 -7.10 -10.24 8.97
C THR A 106 -7.34 -11.49 9.81
N ALA A 107 -7.48 -11.34 11.14
CA ALA A 107 -7.81 -12.46 12.02
C ALA A 107 -9.18 -13.07 11.70
N GLU A 108 -10.19 -12.23 11.43
CA GLU A 108 -11.50 -12.70 10.97
C GLU A 108 -11.45 -13.42 9.62
N ALA A 109 -10.73 -12.85 8.64
CA ALA A 109 -10.65 -13.40 7.29
C ALA A 109 -9.89 -14.73 7.25
N SER A 110 -8.83 -14.86 8.03
CA SER A 110 -7.99 -16.06 8.08
C SER A 110 -8.49 -17.12 9.07
N GLY A 111 -9.30 -16.73 10.07
CA GLY A 111 -9.67 -17.60 11.18
C GLY A 111 -8.48 -17.97 12.09
N ARG A 112 -7.39 -17.21 12.04
CA ARG A 112 -6.13 -17.47 12.75
C ARG A 112 -5.75 -16.27 13.60
N ARG A 113 -4.92 -16.52 14.62
CA ARG A 113 -4.34 -15.44 15.42
C ARG A 113 -3.46 -14.54 14.56
N VAL A 114 -3.63 -13.23 14.71
CA VAL A 114 -2.78 -12.22 14.06
C VAL A 114 -2.06 -11.38 15.11
N TYR A 115 -0.77 -11.13 14.87
CA TYR A 115 0.08 -10.32 15.74
C TYR A 115 0.32 -8.95 15.10
N GLY A 116 -0.23 -7.90 15.71
CA GLY A 116 -0.12 -6.53 15.23
C GLY A 116 0.96 -5.74 15.95
N PHE A 117 1.95 -5.20 15.24
CA PHE A 117 3.09 -4.46 15.80
C PHE A 117 2.97 -2.98 15.49
N ASP A 118 3.05 -2.14 16.52
CA ASP A 118 2.99 -0.69 16.35
C ASP A 118 3.54 0.03 17.58
N THR A 119 4.07 1.24 17.38
CA THR A 119 4.46 2.13 18.48
C THR A 119 3.24 2.66 19.22
N PHE A 120 2.11 2.79 18.51
CA PHE A 120 0.89 3.52 18.85
C PHE A 120 1.11 5.01 19.15
N THR A 121 2.34 5.49 18.92
CA THR A 121 2.77 6.87 19.08
C THR A 121 3.08 7.54 17.74
N GLY A 122 2.85 6.84 16.63
CA GLY A 122 3.06 7.31 15.27
C GLY A 122 4.38 6.85 14.66
N LEU A 123 4.70 7.39 13.49
CA LEU A 123 5.92 7.06 12.74
C LEU A 123 7.18 7.27 13.58
N VAL A 124 8.12 6.32 13.47
CA VAL A 124 9.43 6.40 14.14
C VAL A 124 10.33 7.42 13.43
N GLU A 125 10.18 7.55 12.11
CA GLU A 125 11.05 8.31 11.22
C GLU A 125 10.19 9.21 10.31
N ASP A 126 10.83 10.20 9.69
CA ASP A 126 10.17 11.04 8.69
C ASP A 126 9.97 10.22 7.40
N TRP A 127 8.72 10.09 6.97
CA TRP A 127 8.38 9.40 5.74
C TRP A 127 8.42 10.36 4.55
N GLN A 128 9.48 10.26 3.76
CA GLN A 128 9.61 10.98 2.51
C GLN A 128 8.86 10.26 1.39
N ILE A 129 7.62 10.69 1.14
CA ILE A 129 6.78 10.16 0.07
C ILE A 129 7.34 10.56 -1.31
N ASP A 130 7.74 11.83 -1.45
CA ASP A 130 8.41 12.34 -2.64
C ASP A 130 9.31 13.55 -2.31
N ASP A 131 9.82 14.25 -3.34
CA ASP A 131 10.70 15.42 -3.15
C ASP A 131 10.01 16.64 -2.47
N HIS A 132 8.70 16.59 -2.26
CA HIS A 132 7.89 17.72 -1.79
C HIS A 132 6.97 17.38 -0.61
N VAL A 133 6.71 16.11 -0.38
CA VAL A 133 5.84 15.60 0.68
C VAL A 133 6.66 14.75 1.62
N VAL A 134 6.79 15.27 2.83
CA VAL A 134 7.36 14.57 3.98
C VAL A 134 6.28 14.51 5.04
N ILE A 135 5.98 13.30 5.51
CA ILE A 135 5.16 13.07 6.70
C ILE A 135 6.11 12.92 7.87
N ASN A 136 6.03 13.83 8.82
CA ASN A 136 6.97 13.86 9.94
C ASN A 136 6.73 12.70 10.90
N SER A 137 7.80 12.27 11.55
CA SER A 137 7.78 11.39 12.72
C SER A 137 6.72 11.81 13.75
N GLY A 138 6.12 10.82 14.40
CA GLY A 138 5.00 10.99 15.33
C GLY A 138 3.63 11.18 14.68
N THR A 139 3.56 11.38 13.35
CA THR A 139 2.28 11.36 12.62
C THR A 139 1.64 9.97 12.74
N PHE A 140 0.30 9.93 12.74
CA PHE A 140 -0.50 8.71 12.96
C PHE A 140 -0.47 8.21 14.41
N SER A 141 -0.05 9.04 15.36
CA SER A 141 -0.19 8.73 16.78
C SER A 141 -1.66 8.50 17.17
N LEU A 142 -1.92 7.54 18.07
CA LEU A 142 -3.26 7.36 18.65
C LEU A 142 -3.71 8.57 19.50
N ALA A 143 -2.77 9.45 19.86
CA ALA A 143 -3.07 10.69 20.54
C ALA A 143 -3.70 11.75 19.60
N GLU A 144 -3.59 11.59 18.28
CA GLU A 144 -4.08 12.57 17.32
C GLU A 144 -5.62 12.68 17.30
N PRO A 145 -6.17 13.87 16.96
CA PRO A 145 -7.61 14.08 16.90
C PRO A 145 -8.33 13.10 15.95
N LEU A 146 -7.74 12.80 14.79
CA LEU A 146 -8.34 11.89 13.81
C LEU A 146 -8.40 10.45 14.34
N ALA A 147 -7.31 9.96 14.92
CA ALA A 147 -7.24 8.64 15.53
C ALA A 147 -8.27 8.51 16.65
N ARG A 148 -8.31 9.47 17.58
CA ARG A 148 -9.32 9.50 18.68
C ARG A 148 -10.74 9.55 18.17
N GLN A 149 -11.00 10.25 17.06
CA GLN A 149 -12.34 10.30 16.47
C GLN A 149 -12.73 8.94 15.86
N LEU A 150 -11.86 8.36 15.03
CA LEU A 150 -12.12 7.06 14.41
C LEU A 150 -12.21 5.93 15.44
N MET A 151 -11.40 5.94 16.49
CA MET A 151 -11.54 4.98 17.59
C MET A 151 -12.92 5.07 18.24
N ARG A 152 -13.41 6.27 18.56
CA ARG A 152 -14.78 6.45 19.09
C ARG A 152 -15.85 5.97 18.11
N ASP A 153 -15.69 6.29 16.83
CA ASP A 153 -16.70 6.00 15.79
C ASP A 153 -16.73 4.53 15.35
N THR A 154 -15.62 3.81 15.53
CA THR A 154 -15.51 2.37 15.28
C THR A 154 -15.69 1.54 16.57
N GLY A 155 -15.59 2.22 17.73
CA GLY A 155 -15.71 1.66 19.07
C GLY A 155 -14.48 0.90 19.55
N VAL A 156 -13.32 1.20 18.97
CA VAL A 156 -12.02 0.80 19.50
C VAL A 156 -11.76 1.58 20.79
N ALA A 157 -11.42 0.86 21.86
CA ALA A 157 -10.94 1.44 23.11
C ALA A 157 -9.44 1.14 23.26
N LEU A 158 -8.77 1.76 24.24
CA LEU A 158 -7.41 1.38 24.63
C LEU A 158 -7.45 0.54 25.89
N GLU A 159 -6.69 -0.54 25.89
CA GLU A 159 -6.41 -1.42 27.03
C GLU A 159 -4.89 -1.43 27.18
N ASP A 160 -4.37 -0.96 28.33
CA ASP A 160 -2.92 -0.82 28.59
C ASP A 160 -2.13 -0.07 27.51
N GLY A 161 -2.80 0.87 26.84
CA GLY A 161 -2.19 1.70 25.80
C GLY A 161 -2.01 1.00 24.46
N VAL A 162 -2.71 -0.11 24.21
CA VAL A 162 -2.90 -0.72 22.89
C VAL A 162 -4.39 -0.75 22.52
N PRO A 163 -4.75 -0.78 21.22
CA PRO A 163 -6.14 -0.94 20.79
C PRO A 163 -6.77 -2.24 21.30
N SER A 164 -8.02 -2.19 21.73
CA SER A 164 -8.74 -3.38 22.19
C SER A 164 -8.95 -4.40 21.06
N ALA A 165 -8.94 -5.69 21.40
CA ALA A 165 -9.11 -6.77 20.43
C ALA A 165 -10.54 -6.85 19.85
N LEU A 166 -11.53 -6.26 20.54
CA LEU A 166 -12.94 -6.32 20.20
C LEU A 166 -13.47 -7.76 20.00
N GLY A 167 -12.92 -8.73 20.73
CA GLY A 167 -13.33 -10.14 20.63
C GLY A 167 -12.77 -10.91 19.43
N ARG A 168 -11.81 -10.35 18.69
CA ARG A 168 -11.06 -11.07 17.64
C ARG A 168 -9.82 -11.72 18.24
N ASP A 169 -9.34 -12.79 17.60
CA ASP A 169 -8.10 -13.46 17.98
C ASP A 169 -6.88 -12.66 17.49
N VAL A 170 -6.59 -11.56 18.18
CA VAL A 170 -5.46 -10.67 17.88
C VAL A 170 -4.61 -10.43 19.12
N GLN A 171 -3.31 -10.25 18.91
CA GLN A 171 -2.41 -9.76 19.94
C GLN A 171 -1.66 -8.54 19.42
N PHE A 172 -1.85 -7.40 20.07
CA PHE A 172 -1.08 -6.20 19.78
C PHE A 172 0.23 -6.19 20.58
N VAL A 173 1.33 -5.94 19.89
CA VAL A 173 2.68 -5.79 20.45
C VAL A 173 3.05 -4.32 20.37
N LYS A 174 3.10 -3.68 21.55
CA LYS A 174 3.43 -2.26 21.68
C LYS A 174 4.93 -2.04 21.65
N GLY A 175 5.36 -1.15 20.76
CA GLY A 175 6.74 -0.70 20.66
C GLY A 175 7.20 -0.62 19.21
N SER A 176 8.40 -0.08 19.02
CA SER A 176 9.03 -0.02 17.71
C SER A 176 9.34 -1.43 17.19
N THR A 177 9.19 -1.68 15.90
CA THR A 177 9.57 -2.96 15.27
C THR A 177 11.07 -3.26 15.44
N TYR A 178 11.89 -2.21 15.56
CA TYR A 178 13.31 -2.28 15.92
C TYR A 178 13.56 -3.01 17.25
N ASP A 179 12.69 -2.80 18.24
CA ASP A 179 12.86 -3.35 19.60
C ASP A 179 12.02 -4.62 19.83
N THR A 180 10.94 -4.81 19.05
CA THR A 180 9.89 -5.78 19.39
C THR A 180 9.92 -7.05 18.52
N LEU A 181 10.33 -6.96 17.25
CA LEU A 181 10.29 -8.12 16.34
C LEU A 181 11.26 -9.22 16.77
N ALA A 182 12.53 -8.89 17.01
CA ALA A 182 13.54 -9.89 17.34
C ALA A 182 13.22 -10.65 18.65
N PRO A 183 12.86 -10.00 19.78
CA PRO A 183 12.41 -10.72 20.98
C PRO A 183 11.15 -11.54 20.75
N PHE A 184 10.20 -11.05 19.94
CA PHE A 184 8.96 -11.77 19.64
C PHE A 184 9.23 -13.08 18.90
N LEU A 185 10.12 -13.07 17.89
CA LEU A 185 10.51 -14.25 17.12
C LEU A 185 11.38 -15.20 17.95
N ALA A 186 12.26 -14.68 18.81
CA ALA A 186 13.08 -15.49 19.72
C ALA A 186 12.24 -16.29 20.72
N ALA A 187 11.10 -15.74 21.15
CA ALA A 187 10.15 -16.45 22.02
C ALA A 187 9.37 -17.56 21.30
N ARG A 188 9.49 -17.68 19.98
CA ARG A 188 8.79 -18.65 19.12
C ARG A 188 9.78 -19.29 18.15
N PRO A 189 10.77 -20.07 18.65
CA PRO A 189 11.78 -20.68 17.80
C PRO A 189 11.12 -21.58 16.75
N ASP A 190 11.70 -21.60 15.54
CA ASP A 190 11.31 -22.45 14.40
C ASP A 190 9.87 -22.29 13.86
N VAL A 191 9.09 -21.35 14.39
CA VAL A 191 7.76 -21.05 13.86
C VAL A 191 7.87 -20.21 12.58
N PRO A 192 7.31 -20.66 11.44
CA PRO A 192 7.38 -19.93 10.18
C PRO A 192 6.37 -18.79 10.12
N ILE A 193 6.64 -17.80 9.26
CA ILE A 193 5.71 -16.71 8.94
C ILE A 193 4.94 -17.09 7.67
N ARG A 194 3.63 -17.28 7.80
CA ARG A 194 2.75 -17.60 6.67
C ARG A 194 2.25 -16.36 5.93
N LEU A 195 1.93 -15.31 6.69
CA LEU A 195 1.48 -14.03 6.15
C LEU A 195 2.28 -12.92 6.84
N PHE A 196 2.85 -12.05 6.02
CA PHE A 196 3.63 -10.91 6.47
C PHE A 196 3.05 -9.65 5.81
N HIS A 197 2.34 -8.84 6.59
CA HIS A 197 1.82 -7.55 6.13
C HIS A 197 2.77 -6.42 6.56
N MET A 198 3.24 -5.66 5.57
CA MET A 198 4.16 -4.54 5.69
C MET A 198 3.41 -3.23 5.42
N ASP A 199 3.27 -2.41 6.45
CA ASP A 199 2.68 -1.06 6.42
C ASP A 199 3.52 -0.13 7.33
N LEU A 200 4.84 -0.14 7.10
CA LEU A 200 5.82 0.63 7.89
C LEU A 200 6.27 1.91 7.21
N ASP A 201 5.80 2.18 5.98
CA ASP A 201 6.02 3.36 5.16
C ASP A 201 7.48 3.65 4.73
N THR A 202 8.44 3.63 5.66
CA THR A 202 9.84 4.00 5.44
C THR A 202 10.68 2.82 4.97
N TYR A 203 11.68 3.13 4.12
CA TYR A 203 12.60 2.13 3.59
C TYR A 203 13.36 1.40 4.69
N GLU A 204 13.89 2.14 5.66
CA GLU A 204 14.69 1.66 6.78
C GLU A 204 13.88 0.70 7.65
N SER A 205 12.66 1.09 8.03
CA SER A 205 11.76 0.26 8.84
C SER A 205 11.34 -1.01 8.08
N CYS A 206 11.05 -0.89 6.79
CA CYS A 206 10.72 -2.04 5.94
C CYS A 206 11.88 -3.03 5.81
N LEU A 207 13.08 -2.54 5.52
CA LEU A 207 14.26 -3.38 5.37
C LEU A 207 14.61 -4.06 6.70
N HIS A 208 14.56 -3.32 7.81
CA HIS A 208 14.76 -3.88 9.15
C HIS A 208 13.80 -5.03 9.44
N ALA A 209 12.51 -4.85 9.14
CA ALA A 209 11.50 -5.89 9.37
C ALA A 209 11.74 -7.14 8.51
N LEU A 210 12.07 -6.97 7.21
CA LEU A 210 12.42 -8.08 6.32
C LEU A 210 13.66 -8.84 6.82
N GLU A 211 14.73 -8.12 7.15
CA GLU A 211 15.99 -8.72 7.64
C GLU A 211 15.81 -9.43 8.99
N THR A 212 15.00 -8.87 9.89
CA THR A 212 14.72 -9.49 11.19
C THR A 212 13.88 -10.76 11.05
N CYS A 213 12.98 -10.80 10.07
CA CYS A 213 12.08 -11.93 9.83
C CYS A 213 12.65 -13.00 8.88
N LYS A 214 13.83 -12.76 8.28
CA LYS A 214 14.33 -13.54 7.14
C LYS A 214 14.37 -15.06 7.38
N ASP A 215 14.81 -15.49 8.56
CA ASP A 215 14.99 -16.91 8.91
C ASP A 215 13.64 -17.61 9.15
N ARG A 216 12.52 -16.87 9.08
CA ARG A 216 11.17 -17.36 9.32
C ARG A 216 10.32 -17.42 8.07
N PHE A 217 10.83 -16.91 6.94
CA PHE A 217 10.17 -17.09 5.66
C PHE A 217 10.39 -18.51 5.14
N VAL A 218 9.33 -19.06 4.54
CA VAL A 218 9.32 -20.38 3.92
C VAL A 218 8.69 -20.30 2.53
N GLU A 219 8.85 -21.34 1.72
CA GLU A 219 8.10 -21.42 0.47
C GLU A 219 6.59 -21.39 0.73
N GLY A 220 5.89 -20.55 -0.01
CA GLY A 220 4.48 -20.26 0.21
C GLY A 220 4.19 -19.15 1.23
N SER A 221 5.20 -18.58 1.90
CA SER A 221 5.02 -17.34 2.66
C SER A 221 4.48 -16.24 1.74
N ILE A 222 3.42 -15.57 2.19
CA ILE A 222 2.80 -14.47 1.46
C ILE A 222 3.21 -13.15 2.12
N LEU A 223 3.81 -12.27 1.33
CA LEU A 223 4.17 -10.91 1.74
C LEU A 223 3.16 -9.97 1.10
N VAL A 224 2.57 -9.09 1.90
CA VAL A 224 1.63 -8.05 1.46
C VAL A 224 2.20 -6.70 1.88
N PHE A 225 2.31 -5.80 0.93
CA PHE A 225 2.87 -4.46 1.08
C PHE A 225 1.74 -3.45 0.89
N ASP A 226 1.50 -2.52 1.81
CA ASP A 226 0.35 -1.59 1.73
C ASP A 226 0.59 -0.45 0.73
N GLU A 227 1.83 0.07 0.70
CA GLU A 227 2.26 1.21 -0.10
C GLU A 227 3.36 0.80 -1.12
N TYR A 228 3.25 -0.40 -1.70
CA TYR A 228 4.28 -0.97 -2.59
C TYR A 228 4.65 -0.08 -3.78
N LEU A 229 3.69 0.66 -4.36
CA LEU A 229 3.97 1.52 -5.51
C LEU A 229 4.77 2.81 -5.16
N VAL A 230 5.12 3.01 -3.88
CA VAL A 230 6.08 4.02 -3.42
C VAL A 230 7.51 3.52 -3.64
N THR A 231 8.15 3.99 -4.71
CA THR A 231 9.41 3.37 -5.20
C THR A 231 10.65 3.65 -4.38
N ASN A 232 10.60 4.52 -3.38
CA ASN A 232 11.70 4.73 -2.45
C ASN A 232 11.49 4.07 -1.09
N GLY A 233 10.33 3.44 -0.83
CA GLY A 233 10.00 2.78 0.43
C GLY A 233 10.00 1.26 0.29
N GLU A 234 8.82 0.66 0.49
CA GLU A 234 8.57 -0.78 0.50
C GLU A 234 9.12 -1.54 -0.71
N MET A 235 8.88 -1.06 -1.94
CA MET A 235 9.39 -1.72 -3.15
C MET A 235 10.91 -1.75 -3.19
N ARG A 236 11.57 -0.70 -2.71
CA ARG A 236 13.02 -0.64 -2.68
C ARG A 236 13.58 -1.60 -1.63
N ALA A 237 13.01 -1.60 -0.43
CA ALA A 237 13.39 -2.53 0.63
C ALA A 237 13.25 -3.99 0.17
N PHE A 238 12.14 -4.32 -0.48
CA PHE A 238 11.94 -5.65 -1.04
C PHE A 238 12.92 -5.96 -2.18
N TYR A 239 13.16 -5.04 -3.11
CA TYR A 239 14.11 -5.22 -4.22
C TYR A 239 15.52 -5.57 -3.73
N GLU A 240 16.04 -4.80 -2.77
CA GLU A 240 17.38 -5.03 -2.22
C GLU A 240 17.42 -6.34 -1.42
N PHE A 241 16.38 -6.64 -0.65
CA PHE A 241 16.27 -7.89 0.12
C PHE A 241 16.23 -9.14 -0.78
N GLN A 242 15.36 -9.15 -1.80
CA GLN A 242 15.24 -10.30 -2.69
C GLN A 242 16.51 -10.52 -3.51
N GLU A 243 17.18 -9.46 -3.94
CA GLU A 243 18.46 -9.54 -4.67
C GLU A 243 19.57 -10.07 -3.77
N LYS A 244 19.65 -9.54 -2.53
CA LYS A 244 20.64 -9.97 -1.53
C LYS A 244 20.53 -11.45 -1.20
N TYR A 245 19.33 -12.04 -1.17
CA TYR A 245 19.18 -13.44 -0.83
C TYR A 245 18.93 -14.36 -2.03
N GLY A 246 18.77 -13.80 -3.24
CA GLY A 246 18.45 -14.59 -4.43
C GLY A 246 17.10 -15.28 -4.29
N LEU A 247 16.11 -14.59 -3.71
CA LEU A 247 14.78 -15.13 -3.52
C LEU A 247 14.09 -15.38 -4.85
N GLU A 248 13.40 -16.51 -4.96
CA GLU A 248 12.43 -16.74 -6.03
C GLU A 248 11.04 -16.40 -5.49
N TRP A 249 10.27 -15.64 -6.26
CA TRP A 249 8.97 -15.15 -5.83
C TRP A 249 8.09 -14.81 -7.03
N ARG A 250 6.79 -14.61 -6.77
CA ARG A 250 5.83 -14.17 -7.79
C ARG A 250 4.80 -13.20 -7.23
N TYR A 251 4.40 -12.20 -8.03
CA TYR A 251 3.25 -11.37 -7.73
C TYR A 251 1.95 -12.16 -7.75
N ARG A 252 1.05 -11.87 -6.80
CA ARG A 252 -0.25 -12.53 -6.67
C ARG A 252 -1.42 -11.59 -6.92
N ALA A 253 -1.47 -10.46 -6.21
CA ALA A 253 -2.58 -9.51 -6.32
C ALA A 253 -2.12 -8.06 -6.17
N TRP A 254 -2.91 -7.16 -6.76
CA TRP A 254 -2.80 -5.71 -6.61
C TRP A 254 -4.19 -5.12 -6.35
N GLY A 255 -4.34 -4.38 -5.26
CA GLY A 255 -5.65 -4.02 -4.70
C GLY A 255 -5.63 -2.76 -3.84
N LEU A 256 -6.67 -2.62 -3.03
CA LEU A 256 -6.86 -1.48 -2.12
C LEU A 256 -5.97 -1.61 -0.88
N GLU A 257 -5.44 -0.48 -0.41
CA GLU A 257 -4.66 -0.35 0.83
C GLU A 257 -5.52 -0.50 2.10
N ALA A 258 -4.89 -0.68 3.27
CA ALA A 258 -5.55 -1.02 4.52
C ALA A 258 -6.35 0.14 5.14
N MET A 259 -5.99 1.39 4.82
CA MET A 259 -6.59 2.57 5.45
C MET A 259 -8.12 2.67 5.28
N GLU A 260 -8.67 2.28 4.12
CA GLU A 260 -10.14 2.32 3.92
C GLU A 260 -10.90 1.35 4.85
N MET A 261 -10.23 0.31 5.37
CA MET A 261 -10.83 -0.62 6.31
C MET A 261 -11.28 0.09 7.59
N ASN A 262 -10.52 1.08 8.06
CA ASN A 262 -10.86 1.86 9.25
C ASN A 262 -12.19 2.61 9.08
N VAL A 263 -12.39 3.22 7.92
CA VAL A 263 -13.63 3.96 7.59
C VAL A 263 -14.80 3.00 7.44
N ARG A 264 -14.59 1.81 6.85
CA ARG A 264 -15.64 0.78 6.71
C ARG A 264 -16.25 0.38 8.04
N MET A 265 -15.44 0.35 9.09
CA MET A 265 -15.83 -0.08 10.44
C MET A 265 -16.48 1.02 11.29
N VAL A 266 -16.67 2.22 10.74
CA VAL A 266 -17.46 3.28 11.40
C VAL A 266 -18.90 2.81 11.57
N ARG A 267 -19.37 2.79 12.82
CA ARG A 267 -20.67 2.21 13.20
C ARG A 267 -21.86 2.98 12.65
N SER A 268 -21.75 4.31 12.54
CA SER A 268 -22.82 5.17 12.02
C SER A 268 -22.75 5.24 10.48
N PRO A 269 -23.80 4.80 9.75
CA PRO A 269 -23.82 4.89 8.29
C PRO A 269 -23.69 6.33 7.76
N VAL A 270 -24.26 7.30 8.48
CA VAL A 270 -24.18 8.72 8.13
C VAL A 270 -22.76 9.24 8.30
N LYS A 271 -22.11 8.94 9.44
CA LYS A 271 -20.71 9.33 9.64
C LYS A 271 -19.80 8.67 8.62
N ARG A 272 -20.03 7.39 8.31
CA ARG A 272 -19.26 6.67 7.29
C ARG A 272 -19.39 7.32 5.91
N LEU A 273 -20.59 7.76 5.52
CA LEU A 273 -20.79 8.54 4.29
C LEU A 273 -19.99 9.84 4.31
N TRP A 274 -19.97 10.55 5.45
CA TRP A 274 -19.16 11.76 5.61
C TRP A 274 -17.67 11.49 5.52
N TYR A 275 -17.17 10.42 6.14
CA TYR A 275 -15.79 10.01 6.02
C TYR A 275 -15.43 9.71 4.56
N TYR A 276 -16.26 8.97 3.82
CA TYR A 276 -16.01 8.75 2.39
C TYR A 276 -16.06 10.04 1.58
N THR A 277 -17.00 10.93 1.89
CA THR A 277 -17.11 12.22 1.19
C THR A 277 -15.87 13.09 1.46
N ASP A 278 -15.44 13.18 2.71
CA ASP A 278 -14.23 13.90 3.11
C ASP A 278 -12.98 13.22 2.52
N TRP A 279 -12.90 11.90 2.53
CA TRP A 279 -11.82 11.12 1.94
C TRP A 279 -11.70 11.38 0.44
N ILE A 280 -12.81 11.25 -0.30
CA ILE A 280 -12.90 11.59 -1.72
C ILE A 280 -12.48 13.06 -1.89
N SER A 281 -13.03 13.98 -1.10
CA SER A 281 -12.69 15.41 -1.20
C SER A 281 -11.19 15.66 -0.97
N ARG A 282 -10.57 15.03 0.03
CA ARG A 282 -9.12 15.13 0.30
C ARG A 282 -8.30 14.47 -0.80
N TYR A 283 -8.71 13.31 -1.31
CA TYR A 283 -8.07 12.67 -2.46
C TYR A 283 -8.09 13.62 -3.67
N TRP A 284 -9.24 14.24 -3.96
CA TRP A 284 -9.39 15.17 -5.08
C TRP A 284 -8.68 16.53 -4.90
N LEU A 285 -8.57 17.02 -3.65
CA LEU A 285 -7.99 18.34 -3.35
C LEU A 285 -6.52 18.31 -2.92
N ARG A 286 -6.06 17.25 -2.26
CA ARG A 286 -4.76 17.16 -1.58
C ARG A 286 -3.96 15.89 -1.91
N GLY A 287 -4.61 14.74 -2.13
CA GLY A 287 -3.99 13.43 -2.45
C GLY A 287 -3.75 13.19 -3.95
N ASP A 288 -3.63 11.92 -4.36
CA ASP A 288 -3.25 11.55 -5.75
C ASP A 288 -4.29 12.02 -6.78
N GLY A 289 -5.49 12.37 -6.31
CA GLY A 289 -6.63 12.87 -7.08
C GLY A 289 -6.63 14.37 -7.38
N ARG A 290 -5.50 15.09 -7.26
CA ARG A 290 -5.35 16.48 -7.76
C ARG A 290 -5.64 16.66 -9.27
N PHE A 291 -6.37 15.78 -9.95
CA PHE A 291 -6.76 15.87 -11.36
C PHE A 291 -7.31 17.24 -11.78
N VAL A 292 -8.01 17.95 -10.89
CA VAL A 292 -8.57 19.28 -11.19
C VAL A 292 -7.48 20.36 -11.34
N TRP A 293 -6.28 20.17 -10.78
CA TRP A 293 -5.18 21.16 -10.85
C TRP A 293 -3.84 20.57 -11.33
N GLN A 294 -3.73 19.25 -11.45
CA GLN A 294 -2.52 18.55 -11.86
C GLN A 294 -2.10 18.89 -13.28
N PHE A 295 -3.03 19.20 -14.18
CA PHE A 295 -2.68 19.64 -15.53
C PHE A 295 -1.90 20.97 -15.54
N VAL A 296 -1.79 21.69 -14.41
CA VAL A 296 -0.91 22.86 -14.29
C VAL A 296 0.51 22.45 -13.87
N ASP A 297 0.66 21.28 -13.26
CA ASP A 297 1.94 20.75 -12.83
C ASP A 297 2.73 20.16 -14.02
N LYS A 298 4.01 20.52 -14.13
CA LYS A 298 4.94 19.97 -15.13
C LYS A 298 5.07 18.45 -14.99
N ARG A 299 4.97 17.94 -13.77
CA ARG A 299 5.01 16.52 -13.40
C ARG A 299 3.91 15.68 -14.04
N PHE A 300 2.69 16.23 -14.08
CA PHE A 300 1.57 15.61 -14.77
C PHE A 300 1.91 15.42 -16.25
N TRP A 301 2.30 16.49 -16.94
CA TRP A 301 2.61 16.41 -18.37
C TRP A 301 3.81 15.51 -18.67
N ARG A 302 4.81 15.48 -17.79
CA ARG A 302 5.95 14.55 -17.89
C ARG A 302 5.50 13.09 -17.96
N PHE A 303 4.58 12.69 -17.08
CA PHE A 303 3.96 11.36 -17.14
C PHE A 303 3.11 11.18 -18.39
N TRP A 304 2.12 12.04 -18.64
CA TRP A 304 1.16 11.84 -19.74
C TRP A 304 1.79 11.93 -21.13
N LEU A 305 2.90 12.66 -21.28
CA LEU A 305 3.67 12.74 -22.53
C LEU A 305 4.71 11.63 -22.67
N GLY A 306 5.24 11.11 -21.56
CA GLY A 306 6.38 10.18 -21.55
C GLY A 306 6.07 8.73 -21.23
N ALA A 307 4.97 8.44 -20.52
CA ALA A 307 4.66 7.11 -20.04
C ALA A 307 4.21 6.16 -21.16
N PRO A 308 4.55 4.86 -21.11
CA PRO A 308 3.97 3.83 -21.97
C PRO A 308 2.44 3.85 -21.99
N ALA A 309 1.82 3.43 -23.09
CA ALA A 309 0.35 3.35 -23.18
C ALA A 309 -0.24 2.38 -22.14
N GLY A 310 0.46 1.29 -21.83
CA GLY A 310 0.05 0.34 -20.78
C GLY A 310 0.06 0.96 -19.39
N ASP A 311 1.00 1.86 -19.11
CA ASP A 311 1.11 2.58 -17.82
C ASP A 311 -0.02 3.60 -17.65
N ILE A 312 -0.39 4.27 -18.74
CA ILE A 312 -1.56 5.16 -18.76
C ILE A 312 -2.85 4.37 -18.53
N ALA A 313 -3.02 3.23 -19.20
CA ALA A 313 -4.18 2.37 -19.03
C ALA A 313 -4.26 1.79 -17.60
N PHE A 314 -3.11 1.39 -17.04
CA PHE A 314 -2.98 0.94 -15.66
C PHE A 314 -3.41 2.04 -14.67
N MET A 315 -2.93 3.28 -14.86
CA MET A 315 -3.35 4.45 -14.06
C MET A 315 -4.84 4.72 -14.13
N LEU A 316 -5.39 4.79 -15.34
CA LEU A 316 -6.81 5.06 -15.54
C LEU A 316 -7.68 3.93 -14.96
N GLY A 317 -7.16 2.70 -14.94
CA GLY A 317 -7.78 1.55 -14.29
C GLY A 317 -7.67 1.56 -12.76
N ALA A 318 -6.73 2.32 -12.17
CA ALA A 318 -6.50 2.41 -10.74
C ALA A 318 -7.44 3.43 -10.05
N ALA A 319 -8.75 3.24 -10.14
CA ALA A 319 -9.73 4.13 -9.48
C ALA A 319 -9.84 3.87 -7.96
N GLY A 320 -9.22 4.70 -7.11
CA GLY A 320 -9.11 4.50 -5.65
C GLY A 320 -7.64 4.36 -5.22
N GLN A 321 -7.34 4.39 -3.91
CA GLN A 321 -5.95 4.23 -3.45
C GLN A 321 -5.54 2.75 -3.55
N ARG A 322 -5.13 2.37 -4.77
CA ARG A 322 -4.63 1.02 -5.10
C ARG A 322 -3.11 1.03 -5.20
N LYS A 323 -2.48 0.73 -4.08
CA LYS A 323 -1.02 0.66 -3.97
C LYS A 323 -0.57 -0.64 -3.33
N SER A 324 -1.50 -1.35 -2.68
CA SER A 324 -1.18 -2.58 -1.97
C SER A 324 -0.97 -3.75 -2.93
N VAL A 325 0.13 -4.46 -2.74
CA VAL A 325 0.57 -5.57 -3.58
C VAL A 325 0.92 -6.78 -2.72
N SER A 326 0.50 -7.98 -3.16
CA SER A 326 0.93 -9.24 -2.57
C SER A 326 1.86 -10.01 -3.50
N LEU A 327 2.79 -10.71 -2.88
CA LEU A 327 3.66 -11.67 -3.53
C LEU A 327 3.81 -12.92 -2.66
N GLU A 328 4.22 -14.00 -3.29
CA GLU A 328 4.50 -15.28 -2.64
C GLU A 328 5.94 -15.69 -2.93
N ILE A 329 6.63 -16.12 -1.87
CA ILE A 329 7.95 -16.72 -1.97
C ILE A 329 7.79 -18.12 -2.54
N THR A 330 8.49 -18.41 -3.64
CA THR A 330 8.47 -19.70 -4.33
C THR A 330 9.80 -20.45 -4.22
N GLY A 331 10.85 -19.80 -3.72
CA GLY A 331 12.14 -20.41 -3.45
C GLY A 331 12.99 -19.49 -2.56
N LEU A 332 13.74 -20.09 -1.63
CA LEU A 332 14.44 -19.35 -0.58
C LEU A 332 15.84 -18.85 -0.97
N GLY A 333 16.41 -19.34 -2.08
CA GLY A 333 17.78 -19.00 -2.46
C GLY A 333 18.74 -19.23 -1.29
N ARG A 334 19.52 -18.20 -0.95
CA ARG A 334 20.46 -18.22 0.18
C ARG A 334 19.82 -18.22 1.57
N LEU A 335 18.50 -18.00 1.70
CA LEU A 335 17.81 -18.18 3.00
C LEU A 335 17.55 -19.65 3.32
N GLY A 336 17.65 -20.54 2.33
CA GLY A 336 17.45 -21.98 2.53
C GLY A 336 18.74 -22.76 2.82
N GLU A 337 19.90 -22.10 2.76
CA GLU A 337 21.22 -22.63 3.11
C GLU A 337 21.51 -22.43 4.60
#